data_AF-A0A2D6MZ56-F1
#
_entry.id   AF-A0A2D6MZ56-F1
#
_cell.length_a   1.000
_cell.length_b   1.000
_cell.length_c   1.000
_cell.angle_alpha   90.00
_cell.angle_beta   90.00
_cell.angle_gamma   90.00
#
_symmetry.space_group_name_H-M   'P 1'
#
loop_
_entity.id
_entity.type
_entity.pdbx_description
1 polymer ?
#
loop_
_entity_poly.entity_id
_entity_poly.type
_entity_poly.pdbx_seq_one_letter_code
_entity_poly.pdbx_strand_id
1 'polypeptide(L)'
;MRGRLRYAMTPLALVDLLAILPYFLLLLGVDLRSARALRVLRVLHVFKFARYSRGLRILLKVLQERREELFAALGMLLALLVLSSSMVYYAERHAQPEAFSNIPETMWWAIATLTTVGYGDVYPVTTLGRDVRRSKAPEFSPCRRGFADTMGFAN
;
A
#
# COMPACT_ATOMS: atom_id res chain seq x y z
N MET A 1 -39.08 21.11 11.07
CA MET A 1 -38.37 19.85 11.41
C MET A 1 -37.10 19.55 10.58
N ARG A 2 -36.82 20.24 9.45
CA ARG A 2 -35.63 19.98 8.60
C ARG A 2 -34.26 20.34 9.19
N GLY A 3 -34.21 21.16 10.26
CA GLY A 3 -32.95 21.58 10.89
C GLY A 3 -32.24 20.49 11.70
N ARG A 4 -33.00 19.62 12.39
CA ARG A 4 -32.44 18.58 13.28
C ARG A 4 -31.81 17.41 12.50
N LEU A 5 -32.39 17.04 11.35
CA LEU A 5 -31.84 16.04 10.43
C LEU A 5 -30.50 16.48 9.81
N ARG A 6 -30.36 17.77 9.49
CA ARG A 6 -29.11 18.32 8.94
C ARG A 6 -27.98 18.37 9.97
N TYR A 7 -28.32 18.55 11.25
CA TYR A 7 -27.35 18.42 12.35
C TYR A 7 -26.95 16.96 12.57
N ALA A 8 -27.89 16.02 12.50
CA ALA A 8 -27.62 14.58 12.63
C ALA A 8 -26.73 14.02 11.50
N MET A 9 -26.73 14.64 10.30
CA MET A 9 -25.82 14.30 9.21
C MET A 9 -24.50 15.08 9.22
N THR A 10 -24.17 15.82 10.29
CA THR A 10 -22.81 16.35 10.41
C THR A 10 -21.81 15.21 10.64
N PRO A 11 -20.57 15.32 10.11
CA PRO A 11 -19.55 14.27 10.25
C PRO A 11 -19.18 13.98 11.72
N LEU A 12 -19.48 14.90 12.63
CA LEU A 12 -19.32 14.73 14.07
C LEU A 12 -20.42 13.81 14.65
N ALA A 13 -21.68 14.03 14.26
CA ALA A 13 -22.80 13.21 14.68
C ALA A 13 -22.77 11.80 14.06
N LEU A 14 -22.32 11.68 12.80
CA LEU A 14 -22.19 10.39 12.12
C LEU A 14 -21.14 9.49 12.80
N VAL A 15 -19.99 10.06 13.19
CA VAL A 15 -18.93 9.32 13.90
C VAL A 15 -19.38 8.91 15.30
N ASP A 16 -20.14 9.77 15.99
CA ASP A 16 -20.66 9.44 17.32
C ASP A 16 -21.74 8.34 17.27
N LEU A 17 -22.60 8.35 16.24
CA LEU A 17 -23.57 7.29 15.98
C LEU A 17 -22.88 5.94 15.68
N LEU A 18 -21.87 5.95 14.80
CA LEU A 18 -21.07 4.77 14.46
C LEU A 18 -20.28 4.21 15.66
N ALA A 19 -19.87 5.07 16.58
CA ALA A 19 -19.12 4.72 17.79
C ALA A 19 -19.98 3.95 18.81
N ILE A 20 -21.26 4.29 18.96
CA ILE A 20 -22.20 3.62 19.89
C ILE A 20 -22.80 2.35 19.27
N LEU A 21 -22.89 2.28 17.94
CA LEU A 21 -23.41 1.15 17.18
C LEU A 21 -22.84 -0.23 17.61
N PRO A 22 -21.52 -0.44 17.79
CA PRO A 22 -20.99 -1.74 18.18
C PRO A 22 -21.45 -2.21 19.57
N TYR A 23 -21.71 -1.28 20.50
CA TYR A 23 -22.27 -1.62 21.82
C TYR A 23 -23.72 -2.09 21.69
N PHE A 24 -24.51 -1.41 20.85
CA PHE A 24 -25.91 -1.75 20.63
C PHE A 24 -26.08 -3.07 19.87
N LEU A 25 -25.24 -3.33 18.87
CA LEU A 25 -25.22 -4.59 18.11
C LEU A 25 -24.81 -5.80 18.98
N LEU A 26 -23.88 -5.59 19.93
CA LEU A 26 -23.50 -6.62 20.89
C LEU A 26 -24.65 -6.96 21.84
N LEU A 27 -25.41 -5.95 22.28
CA LEU A 27 -26.57 -6.13 23.17
C LEU A 27 -27.74 -6.87 22.47
N LEU A 28 -27.89 -6.70 21.15
CA LEU A 28 -28.89 -7.38 20.32
C LEU A 28 -28.54 -8.84 19.96
N GLY A 29 -27.41 -9.37 20.43
CA GLY A 29 -27.07 -10.80 20.28
C GLY A 29 -26.68 -11.22 18.86
N VAL A 30 -26.17 -10.30 18.03
CA VAL A 30 -25.84 -10.60 16.62
C VAL A 30 -24.58 -11.48 16.52
N ASP A 31 -24.72 -12.59 15.80
CA ASP A 31 -23.78 -13.72 15.64
C ASP A 31 -22.31 -13.38 15.29
N LEU A 32 -21.42 -14.34 15.58
CA LEU A 32 -19.96 -14.36 15.42
C LEU A 32 -19.42 -13.91 14.03
N ARG A 33 -20.25 -13.92 12.98
CA ARG A 33 -19.90 -13.39 11.64
C ARG A 33 -19.73 -11.86 11.67
N SER A 34 -20.50 -11.18 12.52
CA SER A 34 -20.41 -9.74 12.77
C SER A 34 -19.25 -9.37 13.71
N ALA A 35 -18.68 -10.32 14.44
CA ALA A 35 -17.55 -10.07 15.35
C ALA A 35 -16.31 -9.51 14.66
N ARG A 36 -16.08 -9.86 13.38
CA ARG A 36 -14.97 -9.30 12.59
C ARG A 36 -15.21 -7.81 12.27
N ALA A 37 -16.43 -7.44 11.91
CA ALA A 37 -16.83 -6.05 11.69
C ALA A 37 -16.82 -5.24 12.99
N LEU A 38 -17.24 -5.83 14.11
CA LEU A 38 -17.16 -5.21 15.44
C LEU A 38 -15.71 -4.85 15.82
N ARG A 39 -14.72 -5.65 15.42
CA ARG A 39 -13.29 -5.35 15.67
C ARG A 39 -12.84 -4.09 14.91
N VAL A 40 -13.27 -3.91 13.67
CA VAL A 40 -12.98 -2.70 12.87
C VAL A 40 -13.71 -1.48 13.44
N LEU A 41 -14.97 -1.64 13.86
CA LEU A 41 -15.75 -0.58 14.51
C LEU A 41 -15.12 -0.11 15.83
N ARG A 42 -14.45 -1.00 16.59
CA ARG A 42 -13.67 -0.59 17.78
C ARG A 42 -12.49 0.32 17.43
N VAL A 43 -11.83 0.11 16.29
CA VAL A 43 -10.72 0.99 15.82
C VAL A 43 -11.26 2.39 15.44
N LEU A 44 -12.45 2.47 14.86
CA LEU A 44 -13.11 3.76 14.59
C LEU A 44 -13.41 4.53 15.88
N HIS A 45 -13.68 3.82 16.98
CA HIS A 45 -13.85 4.42 18.30
C HIS A 45 -12.56 5.12 18.77
N VAL A 46 -11.38 4.57 18.49
CA VAL A 46 -10.06 5.20 18.78
C VAL A 46 -9.86 6.48 17.96
N PHE A 47 -10.40 6.53 16.74
CA PHE A 47 -10.38 7.74 15.89
C PHE A 47 -11.12 8.93 16.52
N LYS A 48 -12.08 8.70 17.43
CA LYS A 48 -12.74 9.77 18.22
C LYS A 48 -11.73 10.51 19.11
N PHE A 49 -10.81 9.79 19.75
CA PHE A 49 -9.75 10.40 20.57
C PHE A 49 -8.75 11.18 19.70
N ALA A 50 -8.40 10.66 18.52
CA ALA A 50 -7.53 11.35 17.58
C ALA A 50 -8.07 12.73 17.17
N ARG A 51 -9.40 12.85 17.04
CA ARG A 51 -10.09 14.10 16.65
C ARG A 51 -10.31 15.09 17.80
N TYR A 52 -10.34 14.64 19.05
CA TYR A 52 -10.37 15.53 20.21
C TYR A 52 -9.04 16.26 20.40
N SER A 53 -7.94 15.70 19.88
CA SER A 53 -6.64 16.35 19.90
C SER A 53 -6.70 17.69 19.16
N ARG A 54 -6.17 18.74 19.81
CA ARG A 54 -6.02 20.07 19.21
C ARG A 54 -5.13 20.01 17.96
N GLY A 55 -4.14 19.12 17.96
CA GLY A 55 -3.20 18.92 16.86
C GLY A 55 -3.87 18.53 15.54
N LEU A 56 -4.77 17.54 15.53
CA LEU A 56 -5.41 17.07 14.30
C LEU A 56 -6.36 18.13 13.70
N ARG A 57 -7.01 18.94 14.54
CA ARG A 57 -7.84 20.07 14.09
C ARG A 57 -7.00 21.17 13.43
N ILE A 58 -5.82 21.47 13.99
CA ILE A 58 -4.89 22.44 13.40
C ILE A 58 -4.38 21.90 12.06
N LEU A 59 -3.96 20.63 12.00
CA LEU A 59 -3.52 19.99 10.76
C LEU A 59 -4.60 20.05 9.68
N LEU A 60 -5.83 19.66 9.99
CA LEU A 60 -6.95 19.71 9.05
C LEU A 60 -7.24 21.14 8.58
N LYS A 61 -7.11 22.14 9.46
CA LYS A 61 -7.28 23.55 9.09
C LYS A 61 -6.21 23.98 8.09
N VAL A 62 -4.95 23.64 8.34
CA VAL A 62 -3.84 23.93 7.42
C VAL A 62 -4.04 23.22 6.07
N LEU A 63 -4.47 21.95 6.07
CA LEU A 63 -4.77 21.21 4.85
C LEU A 63 -5.89 21.87 4.04
N GLN A 64 -6.94 22.39 4.70
CA GLN A 64 -8.04 23.09 4.02
C GLN A 64 -7.63 24.46 3.46
N GLU A 65 -6.76 25.17 4.18
CA GLU A 65 -6.19 26.45 3.74
C GLU A 65 -5.23 26.25 2.55
N ARG A 66 -4.47 25.15 2.53
CA ARG A 66 -3.49 24.82 1.47
C ARG A 66 -4.00 23.83 0.43
N ARG A 67 -5.33 23.62 0.35
CA ARG A 67 -5.90 22.59 -0.54
C ARG A 67 -5.51 22.78 -2.00
N GLU A 68 -5.45 24.02 -2.50
CA GLU A 68 -5.15 24.31 -3.91
C GLU A 68 -3.71 23.90 -4.24
N GLU A 69 -2.77 24.23 -3.35
CA GLU A 69 -1.37 23.84 -3.45
C GLU A 69 -1.20 22.31 -3.35
N LEU A 70 -1.93 21.67 -2.43
CA LEU A 70 -1.92 20.21 -2.28
C LEU A 70 -2.49 19.49 -3.50
N PHE A 71 -3.59 19.98 -4.07
CA PHE A 71 -4.18 19.41 -5.29
C PHE A 71 -3.27 19.60 -6.49
N ALA A 72 -2.63 20.76 -6.63
CA ALA A 72 -1.64 20.99 -7.67
C ALA A 72 -0.43 20.03 -7.54
N ALA A 73 0.11 19.89 -6.32
CA ALA A 73 1.21 18.97 -6.04
C ALA A 73 0.84 17.51 -6.30
N LEU A 74 -0.32 17.05 -5.82
CA LEU A 74 -0.84 15.71 -6.07
C LEU A 74 -1.09 15.47 -7.56
N GLY A 75 -1.64 16.44 -8.28
CA GLY A 75 -1.85 16.37 -9.73
C GLY A 75 -0.53 16.19 -10.49
N MET A 76 0.49 16.99 -10.14
CA MET A 76 1.83 16.87 -10.72
C MET A 76 2.48 15.51 -10.41
N LEU A 77 2.36 15.03 -9.17
CA LEU A 77 2.84 13.71 -8.77
C LEU A 77 2.15 12.58 -9.54
N LEU A 78 0.84 12.64 -9.71
CA LEU A 78 0.09 11.65 -10.48
C LEU A 78 0.46 11.69 -11.96
N ALA A 79 0.64 12.88 -12.55
CA ALA A 79 1.11 13.01 -13.93
C ALA A 79 2.49 12.38 -14.12
N LEU A 80 3.45 12.68 -13.23
CA LEU A 80 4.78 12.07 -13.25
C LEU A 80 4.72 10.54 -13.08
N LEU A 81 3.84 10.05 -12.20
CA LEU A 81 3.66 8.63 -11.95
C LEU A 81 3.12 7.89 -13.18
N VAL A 82 2.11 8.44 -13.86
CA VAL A 82 1.55 7.85 -15.09
C VAL A 82 2.57 7.90 -16.23
N LEU A 83 3.29 9.01 -16.39
CA LEU A 83 4.33 9.16 -17.41
C LEU A 83 5.49 8.17 -17.18
N SER A 84 6.02 8.13 -15.95
CA SER A 84 7.10 7.21 -15.57
C SER A 84 6.68 5.76 -15.71
N SER A 85 5.48 5.41 -15.24
CA SER A 85 4.93 4.05 -15.39
C SER A 85 4.75 3.65 -16.84
N SER A 86 4.25 4.56 -17.70
CA SER A 86 4.05 4.27 -19.13
C SER A 86 5.38 4.10 -19.87
N MET A 87 6.37 4.93 -19.54
CA MET A 87 7.71 4.88 -20.13
C MET A 87 8.44 3.57 -19.75
N VAL A 88 8.38 3.18 -18.47
CA VAL A 88 8.97 1.93 -17.98
C VAL A 88 8.24 0.72 -18.54
N TYR A 89 6.91 0.73 -18.58
CA TYR A 89 6.14 -0.36 -19.19
C TYR A 89 6.56 -0.59 -20.65
N TYR A 90 6.67 0.46 -21.46
CA TYR A 90 7.08 0.31 -22.86
C TYR A 90 8.54 -0.17 -22.99
N ALA A 91 9.44 0.31 -22.13
CA ALA A 91 10.85 -0.09 -22.15
C ALA A 91 11.09 -1.53 -21.66
N GLU A 92 10.39 -1.95 -20.60
CA GLU A 92 10.66 -3.21 -19.87
C GLU A 92 9.75 -4.37 -20.27
N ARG A 93 8.62 -4.13 -20.95
CA ARG A 93 7.67 -5.19 -21.34
C ARG A 93 8.34 -6.34 -22.09
N HIS A 94 9.39 -6.06 -22.85
CA HIS A 94 10.17 -7.07 -23.58
C HIS A 94 11.23 -7.78 -22.73
N ALA A 95 11.71 -7.15 -21.65
CA ALA A 95 12.83 -7.61 -20.84
C ALA A 95 12.40 -8.35 -19.56
N GLN A 96 11.22 -8.04 -19.01
CA GLN A 96 10.59 -8.68 -17.85
C GLN A 96 9.05 -8.70 -17.96
N PRO A 97 8.46 -9.63 -18.72
CA PRO A 97 7.00 -9.68 -18.92
C PRO A 97 6.23 -10.09 -17.64
N GLU A 98 6.85 -10.75 -16.67
CA GLU A 98 6.20 -11.15 -15.42
C GLU A 98 6.13 -10.04 -14.36
N ALA A 99 7.12 -9.13 -14.34
CA ALA A 99 7.18 -8.03 -13.37
C ALA A 99 6.48 -6.75 -13.85
N PHE A 100 6.37 -6.57 -15.17
CA PHE A 100 5.69 -5.44 -15.81
C PHE A 100 4.60 -5.93 -16.76
N SER A 101 3.70 -6.79 -16.25
CA SER A 101 2.66 -7.43 -17.07
C SER A 101 1.53 -6.47 -17.42
N ASN A 102 1.17 -5.59 -16.47
CA ASN A 102 0.07 -4.65 -16.59
C ASN A 102 0.45 -3.23 -16.13
N ILE A 103 -0.28 -2.23 -16.62
CA ILE A 103 -0.11 -0.82 -16.20
C ILE A 103 -0.29 -0.64 -14.68
N PRO A 104 -1.30 -1.25 -14.00
CA PRO A 104 -1.45 -1.11 -12.54
C PRO A 104 -0.30 -1.71 -11.72
N GLU A 105 0.34 -2.78 -12.20
CA GLU A 105 1.52 -3.37 -11.55
C GLU A 105 2.74 -2.45 -11.69
N THR A 106 2.90 -1.85 -12.87
CA THR A 106 3.96 -0.86 -13.10
C THR A 106 3.74 0.41 -12.26
N MET A 107 2.48 0.80 -12.04
CA MET A 107 2.13 1.90 -11.14
C MET A 107 2.53 1.62 -9.69
N TRP A 108 2.43 0.38 -9.20
CA TRP A 108 2.88 0.04 -7.84
C TRP A 108 4.37 0.34 -7.65
N TRP A 109 5.20 -0.08 -8.60
CA TRP A 109 6.63 0.24 -8.60
C TRP A 109 6.89 1.75 -8.64
N ALA A 110 6.16 2.47 -9.49
CA ALA A 110 6.27 3.93 -9.60
C ALA A 110 5.88 4.63 -8.29
N ILE A 111 4.85 4.15 -7.57
CA ILE A 111 4.48 4.63 -6.23
C ILE A 111 5.60 4.37 -5.23
N ALA A 112 6.11 3.14 -5.16
CA ALA A 112 7.15 2.76 -4.20
C ALA A 112 8.45 3.57 -4.41
N THR A 113 8.77 3.90 -5.66
CA THR A 113 9.93 4.73 -6.02
C THR A 113 9.69 6.21 -5.70
N LEU A 114 8.52 6.74 -6.07
CA LEU A 114 8.16 8.14 -5.84
C LEU A 114 8.03 8.48 -4.33
N THR A 115 7.55 7.51 -3.54
CA THR A 115 7.47 7.62 -2.08
C THR A 115 8.80 7.30 -1.40
N THR A 116 9.86 7.01 -2.16
CA THR A 116 11.20 6.65 -1.67
C THR A 116 11.23 5.42 -0.75
N VAL A 117 10.16 4.60 -0.76
CA VAL A 117 10.10 3.35 0.01
C VAL A 117 11.06 2.32 -0.58
N GLY A 118 11.04 2.17 -1.91
CA GLY A 118 12.00 1.36 -2.66
C GLY A 118 12.14 -0.08 -2.14
N TYR A 119 11.04 -0.86 -2.14
CA TYR A 119 11.05 -2.26 -1.67
C TYR A 119 12.11 -3.14 -2.35
N GLY A 120 12.48 -2.83 -3.61
CA GLY A 120 13.48 -3.58 -4.36
C GLY A 120 12.99 -4.93 -4.92
N ASP A 121 11.68 -5.18 -4.84
CA ASP A 121 10.98 -6.33 -5.42
C ASP A 121 10.93 -6.27 -6.95
N VAL A 122 10.66 -5.08 -7.49
CA VAL A 122 10.60 -4.80 -8.92
C VAL A 122 11.50 -3.61 -9.21
N TYR A 123 12.27 -3.66 -10.28
CA TYR A 123 13.09 -2.54 -10.76
C TYR A 123 13.36 -2.66 -12.26
N PRO A 124 13.39 -1.54 -12.99
CA PRO A 124 13.79 -1.55 -14.39
C PRO A 124 15.26 -1.99 -14.52
N VAL A 125 15.52 -2.89 -15.46
CA VAL A 125 16.83 -3.49 -15.77
C VAL A 125 17.37 -3.08 -17.15
N THR A 126 16.61 -2.28 -17.92
CA THR A 126 16.90 -1.93 -19.33
C THR A 126 17.87 -0.76 -19.51
N THR A 127 18.44 -0.21 -18.45
CA THR A 127 19.58 0.73 -18.58
C THR A 127 20.87 -0.02 -18.91
N LEU A 128 21.10 -0.43 -20.16
CA LEU A 128 22.46 -0.68 -20.71
C LEU A 128 23.41 -1.55 -19.84
N GLY A 129 22.88 -2.51 -19.07
CA GLY A 129 23.67 -3.31 -18.10
C GLY A 129 23.59 -4.82 -18.30
N ARG A 130 22.83 -5.28 -19.31
CA ARG A 130 22.61 -6.71 -19.58
C ARG A 130 23.76 -7.37 -20.37
N ASP A 131 24.70 -6.61 -20.91
CA ASP A 131 25.92 -7.17 -21.51
C ASP A 131 26.94 -7.60 -20.43
N VAL A 132 26.98 -6.92 -19.27
CA VAL A 132 27.88 -7.28 -18.16
C VAL A 132 27.37 -8.48 -17.37
N ARG A 133 26.06 -8.71 -17.29
CA ARG A 133 25.49 -9.88 -16.59
C ARG A 133 25.71 -11.20 -17.33
N ARG A 134 26.08 -11.18 -18.61
CA ARG A 134 26.47 -12.38 -19.37
C ARG A 134 27.94 -12.78 -19.18
N SER A 135 28.83 -11.89 -18.71
CA SER A 135 30.29 -12.15 -18.66
C SER A 135 30.87 -12.35 -17.25
N LYS A 136 30.10 -12.08 -16.18
CA LYS A 136 30.42 -12.42 -14.79
C LYS A 136 29.22 -13.16 -14.23
N ALA A 137 29.24 -14.42 -13.83
CA ALA A 137 30.35 -15.25 -13.40
C ALA A 137 29.83 -16.71 -13.38
N PRO A 138 30.73 -17.69 -13.19
CA PRO A 138 30.66 -19.02 -13.74
C PRO A 138 29.88 -19.98 -12.85
N GLU A 139 29.67 -21.19 -13.39
CA GLU A 139 29.63 -22.46 -12.65
C GLU A 139 29.77 -22.31 -11.13
N PHE A 140 28.62 -22.17 -10.47
CA PHE A 140 28.49 -22.62 -9.08
C PHE A 140 28.67 -24.13 -9.11
N SER A 141 29.93 -24.53 -9.02
CA SER A 141 30.40 -25.85 -8.70
C SER A 141 29.64 -26.33 -7.46
N PRO A 142 28.84 -27.41 -7.56
CA PRO A 142 28.35 -28.02 -6.35
C PRO A 142 29.55 -28.74 -5.75
N CYS A 143 30.09 -28.14 -4.68
CA CYS A 143 30.75 -28.84 -3.58
C CYS A 143 29.75 -29.89 -3.02
N ARG A 144 29.52 -30.94 -3.82
CA ARG A 144 28.53 -32.00 -3.61
C ARG A 144 28.99 -33.28 -4.33
N ARG A 145 30.30 -33.54 -4.31
CA ARG A 145 30.88 -34.84 -4.68
C ARG A 145 31.80 -35.45 -3.61
N GLY A 146 32.08 -34.75 -2.51
CA GLY A 146 32.94 -35.26 -1.43
C GLY A 146 32.22 -35.90 -0.24
N PHE A 147 30.89 -35.88 -0.20
CA PHE A 147 30.10 -36.39 0.93
C PHE A 147 29.36 -37.71 0.64
N ALA A 148 29.46 -38.22 -0.60
CA ALA A 148 28.86 -39.50 -0.99
C ALA A 148 29.84 -40.68 -0.89
N ASP A 149 31.15 -40.43 -0.84
CA ASP A 149 32.18 -41.49 -0.86
C ASP A 149 32.68 -41.92 0.55
N THR A 150 32.18 -41.30 1.62
CA THR A 150 32.62 -41.57 3.01
C THR A 150 31.64 -42.39 3.86
N MET A 151 30.48 -42.79 3.33
CA MET A 151 29.59 -43.76 3.98
C MET A 151 29.49 -45.03 3.14
N GLY A 152 30.46 -45.92 3.35
CA GLY A 152 30.37 -47.30 2.90
C GLY A 152 29.15 -47.99 3.53
N PHE A 153 28.18 -48.31 2.68
CA PHE A 153 27.16 -49.32 2.92
C PHE A 153 26.84 -50.03 1.58
N ALA A 154 27.23 -51.31 1.50
CA ALA A 154 26.70 -52.41 0.67
C ALA A 154 26.62 -52.19 -0.86
N ASN A 155 27.18 -53.04 -1.74
CA ASN A 155 27.52 -54.46 -1.69
C ASN A 155 28.55 -54.72 -2.80
#